data_AF-A0A023WWQ2-F1
#
_entry.id   AF-A0A023WWQ2-F1
#
_cell.length_a   1.000
_cell.length_b   1.000
_cell.length_c   1.000
_cell.angle_alpha   90.00
_cell.angle_beta   90.00
_cell.angle_gamma   90.00
#
_symmetry.space_group_name_H-M   'P 1'
#
loop_
_entity.id
_entity.type
_entity.pdbx_description
1 polymer ?
#
loop_
_entity_poly.entity_id
_entity_poly.type
_entity_poly.pdbx_seq_one_letter_code
_entity_poly.pdbx_strand_id
1 'polypeptide(L)'
;MSIPLRFAIRWLSYPLVFGGCASFMIWALYAGIPYWPTTPIVAAAGLLLIAGLERIQPFRRAWLEDHQDTLTDLLHMLVNLSVIQFTAEFLAKLGDAVPASVRLFPIESPLWLQLLLVAAVLDLSLYVMHRISHRVHWLWRFHMIHHSAERLYWMNGERRHPLHAALMAGPGLVVLLISGAPSAVV
;
A
#
# COMPACT_ATOMS: atom_id res chain seq x y z
N MET A 1 -25.05 -4.76 -18.56
CA MET A 1 -23.75 -5.47 -18.50
C MET A 1 -23.96 -6.96 -18.79
N SER A 2 -23.13 -7.58 -19.62
CA SER A 2 -23.20 -9.03 -19.92
C SER A 2 -22.64 -9.88 -18.77
N ILE A 3 -22.95 -11.18 -18.72
CA ILE A 3 -22.41 -12.11 -17.71
C ILE A 3 -20.87 -12.19 -17.78
N PRO A 4 -20.23 -12.33 -18.95
CA PRO A 4 -18.76 -12.39 -19.03
C PRO A 4 -18.09 -11.13 -18.51
N LEU A 5 -18.64 -9.95 -18.82
CA LEU A 5 -18.07 -8.68 -18.35
C LEU A 5 -18.19 -8.54 -16.83
N ARG A 6 -19.31 -8.95 -16.24
CA ARG A 6 -19.45 -8.98 -14.77
C ARG A 6 -18.43 -9.88 -14.09
N PHE A 7 -18.23 -11.07 -14.66
CA PHE A 7 -17.25 -12.04 -14.18
C PHE A 7 -15.84 -11.46 -14.26
N ALA A 8 -15.48 -10.87 -15.39
CA ALA A 8 -14.16 -10.24 -15.58
C ALA A 8 -13.91 -9.13 -14.55
N ILE A 9 -14.84 -8.20 -14.35
CA ILE A 9 -14.68 -7.13 -13.34
C ILE A 9 -14.57 -7.72 -11.93
N ARG A 10 -15.35 -8.76 -11.61
CA ARG A 10 -15.35 -9.32 -10.25
C ARG A 10 -14.04 -10.02 -9.89
N TRP A 11 -13.46 -10.76 -10.83
CA TRP A 11 -12.36 -11.68 -10.53
C TRP A 11 -11.02 -11.26 -11.12
N LEU A 12 -11.02 -10.45 -12.18
CA LEU A 12 -9.80 -10.03 -12.86
C LEU A 12 -9.37 -8.62 -12.49
N SER A 13 -10.26 -7.76 -11.96
CA SER A 13 -9.89 -6.38 -11.60
C SER A 13 -8.73 -6.32 -10.61
N TYR A 14 -8.75 -7.09 -9.53
CA TYR A 14 -7.64 -7.07 -8.57
C TYR A 14 -6.30 -7.56 -9.19
N PRO A 15 -6.19 -8.79 -9.74
CA PRO A 15 -4.92 -9.26 -10.28
C PRO A 15 -4.45 -8.45 -11.50
N LEU A 16 -5.35 -7.90 -12.33
CA LEU A 16 -4.94 -7.07 -13.47
C LEU A 16 -4.48 -5.68 -13.04
N VAL A 17 -5.18 -5.02 -12.11
CA VAL A 17 -4.77 -3.69 -11.66
C VAL A 17 -3.50 -3.79 -10.83
N PHE A 18 -3.48 -4.64 -9.80
CA PHE A 18 -2.29 -4.82 -8.96
C PHE A 18 -1.10 -5.38 -9.76
N GLY A 19 -1.32 -6.47 -10.51
CA GLY A 19 -0.28 -7.09 -11.32
C GLY A 19 0.21 -6.18 -12.44
N GLY A 20 -0.67 -5.38 -13.05
CA GLY A 20 -0.32 -4.37 -14.03
C GLY A 20 0.53 -3.25 -13.44
N CYS A 21 0.13 -2.68 -12.30
CA CYS A 21 0.92 -1.69 -11.57
C CYS A 21 2.30 -2.26 -11.18
N ALA A 22 2.36 -3.46 -10.61
CA ALA A 22 3.62 -4.10 -10.22
C ALA A 22 4.53 -4.37 -11.43
N SER A 23 3.98 -4.91 -12.52
CA SER A 23 4.73 -5.18 -13.75
C SER A 23 5.26 -3.90 -14.38
N PHE A 24 4.45 -2.84 -14.38
CA PHE A 24 4.87 -1.52 -14.84
C PHE A 24 6.01 -0.98 -13.97
N MET A 25 5.92 -1.08 -12.64
CA MET A 25 6.98 -0.63 -11.74
C MET A 25 8.30 -1.40 -11.95
N ILE A 26 8.23 -2.73 -12.13
CA ILE A 26 9.40 -3.55 -12.44
C ILE A 26 10.04 -3.11 -13.75
N TRP A 27 9.24 -2.94 -14.80
CA TRP A 27 9.72 -2.45 -16.09
C TRP A 27 10.33 -1.04 -15.97
N ALA A 28 9.67 -0.15 -15.23
CA ALA A 28 10.12 1.22 -15.02
C ALA A 28 11.50 1.27 -14.36
N LEU A 29 11.72 0.43 -13.33
CA LEU A 29 13.03 0.29 -12.69
C LEU A 29 14.10 -0.21 -13.67
N TYR A 30 13.81 -1.22 -14.49
CA TYR A 30 14.73 -1.69 -15.53
C TYR A 30 15.02 -0.65 -16.61
N ALA A 31 14.03 0.19 -16.93
CA ALA A 31 14.17 1.29 -17.88
C ALA A 31 14.89 2.52 -17.29
N GLY A 32 15.31 2.48 -16.02
CA GLY A 32 15.97 3.60 -15.34
C GLY A 32 15.02 4.76 -15.01
N ILE A 33 13.71 4.52 -15.03
CA ILE A 33 12.72 5.51 -14.58
C ILE A 33 12.81 5.61 -13.06
N PRO A 34 12.97 6.82 -12.48
CA PRO A 34 13.03 7.01 -11.04
C PRO A 34 11.80 6.42 -10.35
N TYR A 35 11.98 5.60 -9.32
CA TYR A 35 10.87 5.04 -8.55
C TYR A 35 10.03 6.14 -7.88
N TRP A 36 10.64 7.28 -7.55
CA TRP A 36 9.96 8.49 -7.09
C TRP A 36 10.01 9.58 -8.16
N PRO A 37 8.88 10.23 -8.52
CA PRO A 37 7.52 10.09 -7.98
C PRO A 37 6.67 9.02 -8.69
N THR A 38 7.27 8.11 -9.46
CA THR A 38 6.53 7.13 -10.29
C THR A 38 5.61 6.23 -9.45
N THR A 39 6.08 5.74 -8.30
CA THR A 39 5.34 4.84 -7.41
C THR A 39 3.99 5.41 -6.94
N PRO A 40 3.92 6.60 -6.31
CA PRO A 40 2.63 7.16 -5.91
C PRO A 40 1.72 7.50 -7.10
N ILE A 41 2.28 7.87 -8.26
CA ILE A 41 1.48 8.15 -9.47
C ILE A 41 0.79 6.87 -9.96
N VAL A 42 1.54 5.77 -10.04
CA VAL A 42 1.02 4.45 -10.46
C VAL A 42 0.00 3.93 -9.47
N ALA A 43 0.26 4.07 -8.16
CA ALA A 43 -0.68 3.70 -7.11
C ALA A 43 -1.99 4.51 -7.21
N ALA A 44 -1.90 5.84 -7.39
CA ALA A 44 -3.06 6.70 -7.56
C ALA A 44 -3.87 6.33 -8.82
N ALA A 45 -3.21 6.06 -9.94
CA ALA A 45 -3.86 5.59 -11.16
C ALA A 45 -4.61 4.27 -10.95
N GLY A 46 -3.99 3.31 -10.25
CA GLY A 46 -4.63 2.04 -9.87
C GLY A 46 -5.87 2.24 -8.98
N LEU A 47 -5.78 3.11 -7.97
CA LEU A 47 -6.90 3.45 -7.09
C LEU A 47 -8.05 4.10 -7.86
N LEU A 48 -7.76 5.07 -8.75
CA LEU A 48 -8.78 5.72 -9.58
C LEU A 48 -9.43 4.73 -10.57
N LEU A 49 -8.67 3.77 -11.09
CA LEU A 49 -9.22 2.70 -11.92
C LEU A 49 -10.16 1.79 -11.12
N ILE A 50 -9.79 1.40 -9.90
CA ILE A 50 -10.69 0.65 -9.00
C ILE A 50 -11.93 1.47 -8.66
N ALA A 51 -11.80 2.76 -8.36
CA ALA A 51 -12.93 3.65 -8.11
C ALA A 51 -13.92 3.69 -9.31
N GLY A 52 -13.39 3.74 -10.54
CA GLY A 52 -14.19 3.65 -11.75
C GLY A 52 -14.88 2.28 -11.93
N LEU A 53 -14.15 1.19 -11.70
CA LEU A 53 -14.70 -0.17 -11.78
C LEU A 53 -15.79 -0.42 -10.73
N GLU A 54 -15.63 0.13 -9.53
CA GLU A 54 -16.63 0.06 -8.46
C GLU A 54 -17.91 0.81 -8.82
N ARG A 55 -17.82 1.94 -9.53
CA ARG A 55 -19.00 2.66 -10.06
C ARG A 55 -19.76 1.84 -11.10
N ILE A 56 -19.05 1.02 -11.89
CA ILE A 56 -19.63 0.14 -12.92
C ILE A 56 -20.27 -1.11 -12.29
N GLN A 57 -19.58 -1.72 -11.32
CA GLN A 57 -20.02 -2.93 -10.62
C GLN A 57 -19.77 -2.84 -9.11
N PRO A 58 -20.61 -2.12 -8.36
CA PRO A 58 -20.47 -2.05 -6.92
C PRO A 58 -20.89 -3.38 -6.28
N PHE A 59 -20.28 -3.74 -5.15
CA PHE A 59 -20.72 -4.90 -4.36
C PHE A 59 -22.14 -4.71 -3.83
N ARG A 60 -22.48 -3.50 -3.35
CA ARG A 60 -23.84 -3.07 -3.00
C ARG A 60 -24.13 -1.72 -3.64
N ARG A 61 -25.26 -1.60 -4.35
CA ARG A 61 -25.64 -0.34 -5.02
C ARG A 61 -25.82 0.83 -4.05
N ALA A 62 -26.36 0.58 -2.86
CA ALA A 62 -26.54 1.59 -1.81
C ALA A 62 -25.22 2.20 -1.30
N TRP A 63 -24.07 1.58 -1.57
CA TRP A 63 -22.76 2.14 -1.23
C TRP A 63 -22.28 3.22 -2.19
N LEU A 64 -22.95 3.41 -3.34
CA LEU A 64 -22.66 4.51 -4.27
C LEU A 64 -23.20 5.86 -3.79
N GLU A 65 -24.15 5.83 -2.86
CA GLU A 65 -24.75 7.02 -2.26
C GLU A 65 -23.82 7.54 -1.14
N ASP A 66 -23.74 8.86 -0.99
CA ASP A 66 -22.98 9.47 0.11
C ASP A 66 -23.77 9.37 1.42
N HIS A 67 -23.14 8.88 2.47
CA HIS A 67 -23.74 8.70 3.79
C HIS A 67 -23.23 9.78 4.77
N GLN A 68 -22.82 10.94 4.23
CA GLN A 68 -22.18 12.05 4.94
C GLN A 68 -20.78 11.69 5.49
N ASP A 69 -20.14 10.69 4.90
CA ASP A 69 -18.82 10.18 5.26
C ASP A 69 -17.76 10.44 4.17
N THR A 70 -18.17 10.84 2.96
CA THR A 70 -17.26 11.00 1.81
C THR A 70 -16.11 11.96 2.08
N LEU A 71 -16.35 13.14 2.68
CA LEU A 71 -15.29 14.10 2.98
C LEU A 71 -14.32 13.54 4.03
N THR A 72 -14.86 12.92 5.09
CA THR A 72 -14.07 12.29 6.15
C THR A 72 -13.16 11.22 5.58
N ASP A 73 -13.68 10.34 4.74
CA ASP A 73 -12.93 9.24 4.14
C ASP A 73 -11.89 9.74 3.12
N LEU A 74 -12.22 10.79 2.35
CA LEU A 74 -11.26 11.47 1.47
C LEU A 74 -10.09 12.07 2.27
N LEU A 75 -10.38 12.77 3.38
CA LEU A 75 -9.33 13.36 4.22
C LEU A 75 -8.46 12.29 4.87
N HIS A 76 -9.06 11.22 5.40
CA HIS A 76 -8.31 10.09 5.92
C HIS A 76 -7.44 9.45 4.84
N MET A 77 -7.98 9.19 3.65
CA MET A 77 -7.22 8.62 2.54
C MET A 77 -6.04 9.50 2.14
N LEU A 78 -6.25 10.80 1.93
CA LEU A 78 -5.18 11.73 1.55
C LEU A 78 -4.10 11.80 2.64
N VAL A 79 -4.48 12.02 3.90
CA VAL A 79 -3.52 12.14 5.01
C VAL A 79 -2.78 10.83 5.22
N ASN A 80 -3.46 9.68 5.26
CA ASN A 80 -2.84 8.41 5.55
C ASN A 80 -1.94 7.94 4.41
N LEU A 81 -2.35 8.08 3.15
CA LEU A 81 -1.47 7.77 2.01
C LEU A 81 -0.25 8.69 2.00
N SER A 82 -0.39 9.99 2.28
CA SER A 82 0.76 10.89 2.41
C SER A 82 1.70 10.47 3.54
N VAL A 83 1.18 10.11 4.70
CA VAL A 83 1.99 9.64 5.85
C VAL A 83 2.70 8.34 5.52
N ILE A 84 2.02 7.38 4.88
CA ILE A 84 2.63 6.11 4.45
C ILE A 84 3.74 6.38 3.45
N GLN A 85 3.48 7.15 2.39
CA GLN A 85 4.47 7.43 1.34
C GLN A 85 5.67 8.20 1.90
N PHE A 86 5.44 9.21 2.74
CA PHE A 86 6.54 9.98 3.35
C PHE A 86 7.38 9.12 4.30
N THR A 87 6.74 8.30 5.15
CA THR A 87 7.44 7.41 6.08
C THR A 87 8.28 6.37 5.32
N ALA A 88 7.69 5.75 4.29
CA ALA A 88 8.38 4.79 3.44
C ALA A 88 9.57 5.43 2.73
N GLU A 89 9.35 6.54 2.01
CA GLU A 89 10.41 7.25 1.28
C GLU A 89 11.54 7.71 2.21
N PHE A 90 11.19 8.30 3.35
CA PHE A 90 12.19 8.77 4.32
C PHE A 90 13.07 7.63 4.83
N LEU A 91 12.47 6.52 5.28
CA LEU A 91 13.22 5.37 5.80
C LEU A 91 14.00 4.64 4.70
N ALA A 92 13.41 4.51 3.50
CA ALA A 92 14.05 3.90 2.34
C ALA A 92 15.30 4.68 1.92
N LYS A 93 15.22 6.02 1.86
CA LYS A 93 16.35 6.90 1.54
C LYS A 93 17.49 6.82 2.54
N LEU A 94 17.19 6.62 3.82
CA LEU A 94 18.23 6.37 4.83
C LEU A 94 18.95 5.04 4.57
N GLY A 95 18.29 4.06 3.94
CA GLY A 95 18.87 2.79 3.52
C GLY A 95 19.99 2.94 2.50
N ASP A 96 19.89 3.91 1.60
CA ASP A 96 20.93 4.22 0.61
C ASP A 96 22.26 4.65 1.26
N ALA A 97 22.19 5.26 2.44
CA ALA A 97 23.35 5.71 3.20
C ALA A 97 24.07 4.59 3.96
N VAL A 98 23.49 3.37 4.00
CA VAL A 98 24.12 2.22 4.67
C VAL A 98 25.37 1.78 3.88
N PRO A 99 26.57 1.79 4.50
CA PRO A 99 27.82 1.44 3.82
C PRO A 99 27.81 0.01 3.28
N ALA A 100 28.43 -0.18 2.11
CA ALA A 100 28.53 -1.49 1.47
C ALA A 100 29.21 -2.55 2.36
N SER A 101 30.14 -2.15 3.23
CA SER A 101 30.85 -3.06 4.15
C SER A 101 29.97 -3.68 5.24
N VAL A 102 28.80 -3.10 5.53
CA VAL A 102 27.88 -3.57 6.57
C VAL A 102 26.49 -3.93 6.02
N ARG A 103 26.29 -3.81 4.70
CA ARG A 103 25.02 -4.12 4.03
C ARG A 103 24.74 -5.62 4.06
N LEU A 104 23.54 -5.99 4.51
CA LEU A 104 23.08 -7.38 4.59
C LEU A 104 22.04 -7.71 3.50
N PHE A 105 21.39 -6.71 2.93
CA PHE A 105 20.40 -6.88 1.88
C PHE A 105 21.04 -7.40 0.58
N PRO A 106 20.46 -8.42 -0.08
CA PRO A 106 21.13 -9.12 -1.19
C PRO A 106 20.98 -8.36 -2.52
N ILE A 107 21.69 -7.24 -2.66
CA ILE A 107 21.62 -6.34 -3.83
C ILE A 107 22.08 -6.98 -5.15
N GLU A 108 22.87 -8.06 -5.09
CA GLU A 108 23.36 -8.80 -6.26
C GLU A 108 22.32 -9.81 -6.79
N SER A 109 21.22 -10.01 -6.06
CA SER A 109 20.14 -10.89 -6.51
C SER A 109 19.36 -10.26 -7.68
N PRO A 110 18.69 -11.06 -8.52
CA PRO A 110 17.78 -10.52 -9.53
C PRO A 110 16.74 -9.58 -8.91
N LEU A 111 16.40 -8.49 -9.62
CA LEU A 111 15.48 -7.45 -9.13
C LEU A 111 14.16 -8.04 -8.60
N TRP A 112 13.58 -9.01 -9.32
CA TRP A 112 12.32 -9.65 -8.89
C TRP A 112 12.44 -10.32 -7.52
N LEU A 113 13.61 -10.89 -7.17
CA LEU A 113 13.83 -11.51 -5.87
C LEU A 113 14.00 -10.45 -4.77
N GLN A 114 14.67 -9.35 -5.07
CA GLN A 114 14.78 -8.21 -4.14
C GLN A 114 13.40 -7.64 -3.79
N LEU A 115 12.55 -7.45 -4.81
CA LEU A 115 11.18 -6.96 -4.63
C LEU A 115 10.30 -7.96 -3.86
N LEU A 116 10.45 -9.27 -4.10
CA LEU A 116 9.75 -10.29 -3.31
C LEU A 116 10.19 -10.29 -1.84
N LEU A 117 11.48 -10.10 -1.56
CA LEU A 117 11.98 -9.98 -0.18
C LEU A 117 11.41 -8.76 0.52
N VAL A 118 11.43 -7.59 -0.13
CA VAL A 118 10.81 -6.37 0.40
C VAL A 118 9.31 -6.59 0.66
N ALA A 119 8.59 -7.13 -0.32
CA ALA A 119 7.16 -7.41 -0.19
C ALA A 119 6.88 -8.36 0.98
N ALA A 120 7.67 -9.41 1.14
CA ALA A 120 7.52 -10.36 2.25
C ALA A 120 7.78 -9.72 3.62
N VAL A 121 8.82 -8.89 3.74
CA VAL A 121 9.14 -8.18 5.00
C VAL A 121 8.04 -7.17 5.35
N LEU A 122 7.56 -6.39 4.38
CA LEU A 122 6.49 -5.43 4.59
C LEU A 122 5.16 -6.13 4.90
N ASP A 123 4.80 -7.19 4.17
CA ASP A 123 3.57 -7.97 4.45
C ASP A 123 3.59 -8.60 5.84
N LEU A 124 4.74 -9.17 6.25
CA LEU A 124 4.90 -9.69 7.61
C LEU A 124 4.75 -8.58 8.66
N SER A 125 5.31 -7.39 8.42
CA SER A 125 5.13 -6.23 9.31
C SER A 125 3.65 -5.85 9.43
N LEU A 126 2.95 -5.71 8.29
CA LEU A 126 1.53 -5.37 8.26
C LEU A 126 0.70 -6.43 9.01
N TYR A 127 0.96 -7.71 8.77
CA TYR A 127 0.27 -8.82 9.44
C TYR A 127 0.50 -8.81 10.95
N VAL A 128 1.76 -8.73 11.38
CA VAL A 128 2.11 -8.75 12.81
C VAL A 128 1.56 -7.53 13.51
N MET A 129 1.73 -6.33 12.95
CA MET A 129 1.23 -5.09 13.54
C MET A 129 -0.29 -5.06 13.60
N HIS A 130 -0.98 -5.58 12.58
CA HIS A 130 -2.42 -5.77 12.63
C HIS A 130 -2.82 -6.68 13.79
N ARG A 131 -2.18 -7.84 13.91
CA ARG A 131 -2.50 -8.83 14.95
C ARG A 131 -2.21 -8.32 16.36
N ILE A 132 -1.10 -7.63 16.56
CA ILE A 132 -0.74 -7.01 17.84
C ILE A 132 -1.73 -5.88 18.16
N SER A 133 -2.18 -5.11 17.16
CA SER A 133 -3.17 -4.04 17.34
C SER A 133 -4.52 -4.54 17.87
N HIS A 134 -4.89 -5.79 17.59
CA HIS A 134 -6.07 -6.44 18.18
C HIS A 134 -5.88 -6.98 19.59
N ARG A 135 -4.63 -7.09 20.07
CA ARG A 135 -4.30 -7.70 21.37
C ARG A 135 -3.83 -6.69 22.41
N VAL A 136 -3.20 -5.60 21.99
CA VAL A 136 -2.62 -4.60 22.88
C VAL A 136 -3.55 -3.39 22.97
N HIS A 137 -4.03 -3.10 24.18
CA HIS A 137 -5.09 -2.09 24.40
C HIS A 137 -4.78 -0.70 23.83
N TRP A 138 -3.55 -0.21 23.97
CA TRP A 138 -3.20 1.13 23.46
C TRP A 138 -3.10 1.16 21.93
N LEU A 139 -2.63 0.09 21.28
CA LEU A 139 -2.62 -0.02 19.81
C LEU A 139 -4.04 -0.17 19.26
N TRP A 140 -4.90 -0.88 19.97
CA TRP A 140 -6.32 -1.01 19.63
C TRP A 140 -7.00 0.36 19.53
N ARG A 141 -6.70 1.31 20.43
CA ARG A 141 -7.30 2.66 20.40
C ARG A 141 -7.01 3.40 19.09
N PHE A 142 -5.86 3.15 18.47
CA PHE A 142 -5.55 3.69 17.16
C PHE A 142 -6.19 2.86 16.03
N HIS A 143 -6.17 1.54 16.17
CA HIS A 143 -6.66 0.61 15.16
C HIS A 143 -8.18 0.57 15.03
N MET A 144 -8.93 0.83 16.11
CA MET A 144 -10.40 0.79 16.10
C MET A 144 -11.02 1.80 15.14
N ILE A 145 -10.31 2.88 14.78
CA ILE A 145 -10.75 3.82 13.73
C ILE A 145 -10.88 3.10 12.38
N HIS A 146 -9.99 2.15 12.08
CA HIS A 146 -10.08 1.29 10.90
C HIS A 146 -11.33 0.41 10.91
N HIS A 147 -11.71 -0.10 12.07
CA HIS A 147 -12.91 -0.92 12.25
C HIS A 147 -14.20 -0.09 12.35
N SER A 148 -14.13 1.24 12.28
CA SER A 148 -15.32 2.11 12.35
C SER A 148 -16.05 2.27 11.02
N ALA A 149 -15.49 1.76 9.92
CA ALA A 149 -16.12 1.89 8.60
C ALA A 149 -17.36 0.99 8.50
N GLU A 150 -18.51 1.59 8.18
CA GLU A 150 -19.80 0.87 8.06
C GLU A 150 -20.04 0.30 6.65
N ARG A 151 -19.22 0.73 5.69
CA ARG A 151 -19.28 0.33 4.27
C ARG A 151 -17.88 -0.11 3.84
N LEU A 152 -17.77 -0.82 2.73
CA LEU A 152 -16.47 -1.20 2.16
C LEU A 152 -16.39 -0.71 0.73
N TYR A 153 -15.65 0.37 0.51
CA TYR A 153 -15.50 0.98 -0.81
C TYR A 153 -14.11 1.62 -0.94
N TRP A 154 -13.73 2.03 -2.15
CA TRP A 154 -12.34 2.35 -2.49
C TRP A 154 -11.63 3.41 -1.62
N MET A 155 -12.33 4.34 -0.97
CA MET A 155 -11.69 5.37 -0.11
C MET A 155 -11.46 4.90 1.33
N ASN A 156 -12.40 4.14 1.89
CA ASN A 156 -12.48 3.97 3.34
C ASN A 156 -11.59 2.85 3.90
N GLY A 157 -10.88 2.12 3.03
CA GLY A 157 -9.78 1.24 3.42
C GLY A 157 -8.66 1.97 4.18
N GLU A 158 -8.52 3.27 3.93
CA GLU A 158 -7.57 4.17 4.59
C GLU A 158 -8.19 5.01 5.72
N ARG A 159 -9.40 4.69 6.20
CA ARG A 159 -9.93 5.30 7.43
C ARG A 159 -9.12 4.82 8.64
N ARG A 160 -8.00 5.46 8.94
CA ARG A 160 -7.07 5.08 10.01
C ARG A 160 -6.56 6.30 10.76
N HIS A 161 -6.04 6.09 11.97
CA HIS A 161 -5.24 7.11 12.63
C HIS A 161 -3.90 7.28 11.91
N PRO A 162 -3.42 8.51 11.62
CA PRO A 162 -2.15 8.74 10.91
C PRO A 162 -0.93 8.05 11.52
N LEU A 163 -0.80 8.11 12.85
CA LEU A 163 0.26 7.36 13.54
C LEU A 163 0.15 5.85 13.32
N HIS A 164 -1.06 5.29 13.27
CA HIS A 164 -1.26 3.86 13.00
C HIS A 164 -0.86 3.51 11.57
N ALA A 165 -1.19 4.38 10.60
CA ALA A 165 -0.79 4.19 9.20
C ALA A 165 0.74 4.05 9.06
N ALA A 166 1.52 4.92 9.74
CA ALA A 166 2.98 4.79 9.79
C ALA A 166 3.45 3.53 10.54
N LEU A 167 2.86 3.23 11.70
CA LEU A 167 3.26 2.09 12.54
C LEU A 167 3.02 0.72 11.89
N MET A 168 2.06 0.60 10.97
CA MET A 168 1.74 -0.67 10.33
C MET A 168 2.91 -1.23 9.50
N ALA A 169 3.54 -0.39 8.67
CA ALA A 169 4.71 -0.77 7.87
C ALA A 169 6.04 -0.44 8.57
N GLY A 170 6.02 0.42 9.59
CA GLY A 170 7.21 0.94 10.27
C GLY A 170 8.25 -0.11 10.69
N PRO A 171 7.87 -1.18 11.41
CA PRO A 171 8.82 -2.23 11.79
C PRO A 171 9.49 -2.90 10.59
N GLY A 172 8.73 -3.22 9.54
CA GLY A 172 9.28 -3.78 8.29
C GLY A 172 10.23 -2.80 7.59
N LEU A 173 9.87 -1.52 7.49
CA LEU A 173 10.72 -0.47 6.93
C LEU A 173 12.02 -0.30 7.73
N VAL A 174 11.98 -0.39 9.06
CA VAL A 174 13.17 -0.35 9.92
C VAL A 174 14.06 -1.58 9.67
N VAL A 175 13.48 -2.77 9.51
CA VAL A 175 14.26 -3.98 9.15
C VAL A 175 14.95 -3.81 7.79
N LEU A 176 14.23 -3.29 6.79
CA LEU A 176 14.80 -3.02 5.47
C LEU A 176 15.92 -1.98 5.53
N LEU A 177 15.70 -0.88 6.26
CA LEU A 177 16.71 0.14 6.53
C LEU A 177 17.96 -0.47 7.18
N ILE A 178 17.82 -1.21 8.28
CA ILE A 178 18.96 -1.84 8.98
C ILE A 178 19.71 -2.82 8.08
N SER A 179 18.99 -3.54 7.20
CA SER A 179 19.60 -4.44 6.24
C SER A 179 20.37 -3.70 5.13
N GLY A 180 20.15 -2.39 4.96
CA GLY A 180 20.71 -1.59 3.87
C GLY A 180 20.03 -1.87 2.52
N ALA A 181 18.72 -2.14 2.54
CA ALA A 181 17.93 -2.26 1.32
C ALA A 181 17.96 -0.92 0.56
N PRO A 182 18.30 -0.93 -0.75
CA PRO A 182 18.28 0.29 -1.56
C PRO A 182 16.87 0.87 -1.66
N SER A 183 16.75 2.20 -1.67
CA SER A 183 15.44 2.85 -1.71
C SER A 183 14.64 2.54 -2.99
N ALA A 184 15.33 2.20 -4.08
CA ALA A 184 14.71 1.88 -5.36
C ALA A 184 13.87 0.59 -5.35
N VAL A 185 14.07 -0.29 -4.37
CA VAL A 185 13.32 -1.56 -4.24
C VAL A 185 12.36 -1.58 -3.06
N VAL A 186 12.36 -0.55 -2.21
CA VAL A 186 11.52 -0.39 -1.01
C VAL A 186 10.31 0.48 -1.34
#